data_AF-A0A0K8UJ22-F1
#
_entry.id   AF-A0A0K8UJ22-F1
#
_cell.length_a   1.000
_cell.length_b   1.000
_cell.length_c   1.000
_cell.angle_alpha   90.00
_cell.angle_beta   90.00
_cell.angle_gamma   90.00
#
_symmetry.space_group_name_H-M   'P 1'
#
loop_
_entity.id
_entity.type
_entity.pdbx_description
1 polymer ?
#
loop_
_entity_poly.entity_id
_entity_poly.type
_entity_poly.pdbx_seq_one_letter_code
_entity_poly.pdbx_strand_id
1 'polypeptide(L)'
;MSSIILLRNGQIAKQQTSAALSVLFVRHASNSSEGPRPLKSTNVSTMRRGTGGRSSFNGIVATIFGCTGFVGRYVCNKLGKTGTQMIMPYRGDHGEAIRLKVCGDLGQVLFQFYDLRDEKAIRDAVKYS
;
A
#
# COMPACT_ATOMS: atom_id res chain seq x y z
N MET A 1 -22.46 -35.61 18.86
CA MET A 1 -23.17 -34.36 19.20
C MET A 1 -22.53 -33.23 18.40
N SER A 2 -22.80 -33.18 17.10
CA SER A 2 -22.12 -32.28 16.16
C SER A 2 -23.08 -31.16 15.76
N SER A 3 -22.76 -29.94 16.19
CA SER A 3 -23.49 -28.72 15.87
C SER A 3 -23.18 -28.24 14.46
N ILE A 4 -24.20 -28.13 13.61
CA ILE A 4 -24.13 -27.50 12.29
C ILE A 4 -24.12 -25.97 12.50
N ILE A 5 -23.02 -25.31 12.09
CA ILE A 5 -22.94 -23.85 12.04
C ILE A 5 -23.18 -23.43 10.58
N LEU A 6 -24.30 -22.78 10.34
CA LEU A 6 -24.82 -22.40 9.02
C LEU A 6 -24.22 -21.04 8.63
N LEU A 7 -23.13 -21.04 7.85
CA LEU A 7 -22.54 -19.80 7.29
C LEU A 7 -23.28 -19.38 6.02
N ARG A 8 -23.92 -18.23 6.10
CA ARG A 8 -24.97 -17.71 5.21
C ARG A 8 -24.51 -17.24 3.82
N ASN A 9 -23.22 -17.23 3.45
CA ASN A 9 -22.77 -16.67 2.17
C ASN A 9 -21.45 -17.27 1.66
N GLY A 10 -21.41 -18.58 1.37
CA GLY A 10 -20.29 -19.22 0.67
C GLY A 10 -20.75 -19.77 -0.67
N GLN A 11 -20.14 -19.37 -1.79
CA GLN A 11 -20.40 -20.01 -3.07
C GLN A 11 -19.85 -21.44 -3.04
N ILE A 12 -20.75 -22.42 -3.10
CA ILE A 12 -20.48 -23.85 -3.10
C ILE A 12 -20.14 -24.26 -4.55
N ALA A 13 -18.85 -24.45 -4.84
CA ALA A 13 -18.44 -25.19 -6.03
C ALA A 13 -18.72 -26.69 -5.78
N LYS A 14 -19.63 -27.27 -6.57
CA LYS A 14 -19.98 -28.69 -6.49
C LYS A 14 -18.85 -29.55 -7.04
N GLN A 15 -18.35 -30.48 -6.24
CA GLN A 15 -17.85 -31.76 -6.73
C GLN A 15 -18.16 -32.86 -5.70
N GLN A 16 -19.19 -33.67 -5.99
CA GLN A 16 -19.33 -35.03 -5.46
C GLN A 16 -18.30 -35.89 -6.24
N THR A 17 -17.59 -36.88 -5.73
CA THR A 17 -17.96 -38.01 -4.87
C THR A 17 -16.68 -38.65 -4.30
N SER A 18 -16.81 -39.35 -3.17
CA SER A 18 -15.92 -40.45 -2.70
C SER A 18 -14.65 -40.09 -1.90
N ALA A 19 -14.82 -40.16 -0.57
CA ALA A 19 -13.89 -40.63 0.45
C ALA A 19 -12.52 -39.91 0.69
N ALA A 20 -12.37 -39.54 1.97
CA ALA A 20 -11.14 -39.32 2.75
C ALA A 20 -10.38 -37.98 2.61
N LEU A 21 -10.65 -37.10 3.59
CA LEU A 21 -9.76 -36.08 4.15
C LEU A 21 -9.10 -35.10 3.18
N SER A 22 -9.89 -34.18 2.62
CA SER A 22 -9.35 -32.92 2.12
C SER A 22 -9.15 -31.96 3.30
N VAL A 23 -7.90 -31.75 3.72
CA VAL A 23 -7.56 -30.57 4.53
C VAL A 23 -7.68 -29.37 3.61
N LEU A 24 -8.87 -28.77 3.59
CA LEU A 24 -9.12 -27.49 2.96
C LEU A 24 -8.40 -26.40 3.77
N PHE A 25 -7.12 -26.17 3.45
CA PHE A 25 -6.51 -24.88 3.70
C PHE A 25 -7.17 -23.88 2.77
N VAL A 26 -8.33 -23.35 3.20
CA VAL A 26 -8.78 -22.07 2.70
C VAL A 26 -7.72 -21.08 3.17
N ARG A 27 -6.70 -20.83 2.34
CA ARG A 27 -5.93 -19.60 2.42
C ARG A 27 -6.92 -18.49 2.15
N HIS A 28 -7.59 -18.06 3.21
CA HIS A 28 -8.18 -16.76 3.26
C HIS A 28 -6.99 -15.80 3.26
N ALA A 29 -6.45 -15.50 2.07
CA ALA A 29 -5.79 -14.23 1.86
C ALA A 29 -6.92 -13.22 2.06
N SER A 30 -7.09 -12.80 3.31
CA SER A 30 -8.00 -11.75 3.74
C SER A 30 -7.54 -10.45 3.11
N ASN A 31 -7.77 -10.36 1.80
CA ASN A 31 -7.59 -9.15 1.03
C ASN A 31 -8.77 -8.27 1.42
N SER A 32 -8.62 -7.55 2.54
CA SER A 32 -9.64 -6.69 3.15
C SER A 32 -10.81 -7.46 3.79
N SER A 33 -11.05 -7.22 5.09
CA SER A 33 -12.30 -7.61 5.77
C SER A 33 -13.50 -6.77 5.31
N GLU A 34 -13.27 -5.71 4.53
CA GLU A 34 -14.30 -4.87 3.92
C GLU A 34 -14.72 -5.46 2.57
N GLY A 35 -16.03 -5.47 2.30
CA GLY A 35 -16.64 -6.01 1.09
C GLY A 35 -16.17 -5.37 -0.23
N PRO A 36 -16.63 -5.89 -1.39
CA PRO A 36 -16.19 -5.42 -2.71
C PRO A 36 -16.47 -3.91 -2.86
N ARG A 37 -15.40 -3.12 -3.02
CA ARG A 37 -15.47 -1.68 -3.24
C ARG A 37 -15.66 -1.40 -4.74
N PRO A 38 -16.53 -0.45 -5.12
CA PRO A 38 -16.60 0.01 -6.51
C PRO A 38 -15.24 0.58 -6.94
N LEU A 39 -14.75 0.14 -8.09
CA LEU A 39 -13.46 0.56 -8.62
C LEU A 39 -13.55 2.03 -9.06
N LYS A 40 -12.64 2.87 -8.56
CA LYS A 40 -12.55 4.28 -8.96
C LYS A 40 -11.87 4.46 -10.32
N SER A 41 -10.95 3.57 -10.67
CA SER A 41 -10.23 3.55 -11.93
C SER A 41 -9.95 2.10 -12.37
N THR A 42 -9.80 1.88 -13.68
CA THR A 42 -9.38 0.60 -14.26
C THR A 42 -7.86 0.45 -14.35
N ASN A 43 -7.10 1.49 -13.95
CA ASN A 43 -5.64 1.45 -14.02
C ASN A 43 -5.09 0.51 -12.92
N VAL A 44 -4.55 -0.63 -13.37
CA VAL A 44 -4.04 -1.70 -12.51
C VAL A 44 -2.94 -1.23 -11.55
N SER A 45 -2.16 -0.21 -11.91
CA SER A 45 -1.07 0.31 -11.07
C SER A 45 -1.57 1.09 -9.86
N THR A 46 -2.75 1.70 -9.96
CA THR A 46 -3.35 2.49 -8.87
C THR A 46 -4.21 1.65 -7.92
N MET A 47 -4.41 0.36 -8.23
CA MET A 47 -5.23 -0.53 -7.40
C MET A 47 -4.49 -0.96 -6.15
N ARG A 48 -5.25 -1.13 -5.06
CA ARG A 48 -4.75 -1.73 -3.81
C ARG A 48 -4.25 -3.15 -4.03
N ARG A 49 -3.10 -3.49 -3.45
CA ARG A 49 -2.48 -4.82 -3.50
C ARG A 49 -1.99 -5.25 -2.12
N GLY A 50 -2.09 -6.55 -1.85
CA GLY A 50 -1.68 -7.14 -0.58
C GLY A 50 -2.72 -6.99 0.54
N THR A 51 -2.38 -7.52 1.72
CA THR A 51 -3.26 -7.60 2.89
C THR A 51 -3.30 -6.30 3.73
N GLY A 52 -2.70 -5.22 3.23
CA GLY A 52 -2.44 -4.01 4.00
C GLY A 52 -1.14 -4.08 4.79
N GLY A 53 -0.67 -2.93 5.30
CA GLY A 53 0.57 -2.82 6.07
C GLY A 53 1.79 -2.38 5.23
N ARG A 54 3.00 -2.56 5.79
CA ARG A 54 4.24 -1.98 5.26
C ARG A 54 4.61 -2.47 3.85
N SER A 55 4.47 -3.76 3.60
CA SER A 55 4.79 -4.41 2.31
C SER A 55 3.56 -4.58 1.41
N SER A 56 2.52 -3.77 1.63
CA SER A 56 1.35 -3.68 0.78
C SER A 56 1.41 -2.43 -0.07
N PHE A 57 0.54 -2.33 -1.07
CA PHE A 57 0.33 -1.10 -1.81
C PHE A 57 -1.10 -0.64 -1.61
N ASN A 58 -1.28 0.54 -1.02
CA ASN A 58 -2.59 1.05 -0.66
C ASN A 58 -3.32 1.80 -1.79
N GLY A 59 -2.73 1.88 -2.99
CA GLY A 59 -3.29 2.59 -4.14
C GLY A 59 -2.99 4.09 -4.17
N ILE A 60 -2.21 4.59 -3.20
CA ILE A 60 -1.93 6.02 -3.04
C ILE A 60 -0.44 6.26 -3.30
N VAL A 61 -0.17 7.25 -4.14
CA VAL A 61 1.15 7.84 -4.34
C VAL A 61 1.09 9.25 -3.77
N ALA A 62 2.01 9.61 -2.88
CA ALA A 62 1.99 10.88 -2.18
C ALA A 62 3.34 11.59 -2.30
N THR A 63 3.32 12.83 -2.79
CA THR A 63 4.49 13.71 -2.78
C THR A 63 4.49 14.57 -1.52
N ILE A 64 5.56 14.48 -0.72
CA ILE A 64 5.62 15.10 0.62
C ILE A 64 6.70 16.18 0.63
N PHE A 65 6.30 17.42 0.35
CA PHE A 65 7.19 18.57 0.54
C PHE A 65 7.47 18.81 2.03
N GLY A 66 8.71 19.17 2.36
CA GLY A 66 9.13 19.40 3.74
C GLY A 66 9.25 18.13 4.59
N CYS A 67 9.44 16.97 3.96
CA CYS A 67 9.55 15.68 4.64
C CYS A 67 10.72 15.58 5.64
N THR A 68 11.77 16.38 5.46
CA THR A 68 12.91 16.44 6.38
C THR A 68 12.62 17.20 7.68
N GLY A 69 11.54 17.98 7.76
CA GLY A 69 11.17 18.77 8.94
C GLY A 69 10.74 17.93 10.16
N PHE A 70 10.16 18.57 11.17
CA PHE A 70 9.66 17.87 12.38
C PHE A 70 8.46 16.98 12.06
N VAL A 71 7.40 17.58 11.51
CA VAL A 71 6.13 16.88 11.20
C VAL A 71 6.28 15.88 10.07
N GLY A 72 7.07 16.22 9.05
CA GLY A 72 7.27 15.38 7.86
C GLY A 72 7.70 13.94 8.20
N ARG A 73 8.57 13.77 9.21
CA ARG A 73 9.06 12.46 9.67
C ARG A 73 7.92 11.55 10.14
N TYR A 74 7.00 12.10 10.92
CA TYR A 74 5.88 11.35 11.48
C TYR A 74 4.85 11.01 10.40
N VAL A 75 4.61 11.94 9.48
CA VAL A 75 3.73 11.71 8.32
C VAL A 75 4.30 10.59 7.44
N CYS A 76 5.58 10.65 7.08
CA CYS A 76 6.24 9.61 6.29
C CYS A 76 6.20 8.24 6.99
N ASN A 77 6.40 8.20 8.31
CA ASN A 77 6.32 6.94 9.07
C ASN A 77 4.90 6.35 9.07
N LYS A 78 3.88 7.20 9.18
CA LYS A 78 2.48 6.75 9.15
C LYS A 78 2.10 6.24 7.76
N LEU A 79 2.48 6.96 6.70
CA LEU A 79 2.19 6.59 5.31
C LEU A 79 2.94 5.33 4.88
N GLY A 80 4.20 5.19 5.29
CA GLY A 80 5.01 3.99 5.05
C GLY A 80 4.45 2.75 5.75
N LYS A 81 3.89 2.89 6.97
CA LYS A 81 3.21 1.79 7.66
C LYS A 81 1.98 1.27 6.90
N THR A 82 1.31 2.14 6.16
CA THR A 82 0.12 1.77 5.36
C THR A 82 0.48 1.21 3.99
N GLY A 83 1.74 1.30 3.54
CA GLY A 83 2.15 0.86 2.20
C GLY A 83 1.85 1.90 1.11
N THR A 84 2.01 3.18 1.45
CA THR A 84 1.89 4.30 0.50
C THR A 84 3.22 4.50 -0.21
N GLN A 85 3.20 4.71 -1.53
CA GLN A 85 4.39 5.14 -2.24
C GLN A 85 4.60 6.63 -2.01
N MET A 86 5.79 7.01 -1.57
CA MET A 86 6.13 8.37 -1.19
C MET A 86 7.23 8.91 -2.09
N ILE A 87 6.95 10.03 -2.74
CA ILE A 87 7.95 10.86 -3.41
C ILE A 87 8.36 11.94 -2.41
N MET A 88 9.65 11.98 -2.13
CA MET A 88 10.26 12.78 -1.08
C MET A 88 11.17 13.83 -1.71
N PRO A 89 10.59 14.96 -2.15
CA PRO A 89 11.36 16.09 -2.63
C PRO A 89 12.16 16.67 -1.45
N TYR A 90 13.49 16.68 -1.57
CA TYR A 90 14.39 17.24 -0.58
C TYR A 90 15.28 18.32 -1.20
N ARG A 91 15.70 19.27 -0.34
CA ARG A 91 16.62 20.36 -0.67
C ARG A 91 17.84 20.25 0.24
N GLY A 92 19.00 20.67 -0.24
CA GLY A 92 20.25 20.60 0.50
C GLY A 92 20.91 19.23 0.38
N ASP A 93 21.51 18.75 1.47
CA ASP A 93 22.27 17.50 1.46
C ASP A 93 21.37 16.24 1.55
N HIS A 94 21.80 15.18 0.89
CA HIS A 94 21.10 13.90 0.90
C HIS A 94 21.13 13.22 2.27
N GLY A 95 22.13 13.50 3.11
CA GLY A 95 22.27 12.93 4.45
C GLY A 95 21.09 13.23 5.38
N GLU A 96 20.43 14.37 5.23
CA GLU A 96 19.25 14.68 6.05
C GLU A 96 18.00 13.93 5.61
N ALA A 97 17.89 13.61 4.32
CA ALA A 97 16.75 12.90 3.75
C ALA A 97 16.89 11.38 3.91
N ILE A 98 18.10 10.84 3.87
CA ILE A 98 18.37 9.39 3.82
C ILE A 98 17.79 8.63 5.03
N ARG A 99 17.70 9.27 6.20
CA ARG A 99 17.07 8.67 7.39
C ARG A 99 15.59 8.33 7.19
N LEU A 100 14.93 8.90 6.18
CA LEU A 100 13.54 8.59 5.83
C LEU A 100 13.43 7.36 4.93
N LYS A 101 14.56 6.81 4.43
CA LYS A 101 14.57 5.59 3.61
C LYS A 101 13.96 4.40 4.35
N VAL A 102 14.11 4.37 5.68
CA VAL A 102 13.61 3.29 6.56
C VAL A 102 12.10 3.38 6.83
N CYS A 103 11.42 4.45 6.44
CA CYS A 103 9.99 4.64 6.70
C CYS A 103 9.11 3.68 5.88
N GLY A 104 9.54 3.31 4.67
CA GLY A 104 8.79 2.44 3.77
C GLY A 104 9.53 1.14 3.43
N ASP A 105 8.86 0.27 2.69
CA ASP A 105 9.48 -0.89 2.07
C ASP A 105 10.31 -0.49 0.83
N LEU A 106 11.05 -1.44 0.26
CA LEU A 106 11.82 -1.22 -0.95
C LEU A 106 10.94 -0.69 -2.08
N GLY A 107 11.38 0.37 -2.75
CA GLY A 107 10.65 1.02 -3.84
C GLY A 107 9.49 1.93 -3.41
N GLN A 108 9.12 1.95 -2.12
CA GLN A 108 8.09 2.84 -1.61
C GLN A 108 8.62 4.25 -1.30
N VAL A 109 9.91 4.39 -0.99
CA VAL A 109 10.54 5.69 -0.68
C VAL A 109 11.44 6.13 -1.82
N LEU A 110 11.00 7.14 -2.57
CA LEU A 110 11.70 7.74 -3.69
C LEU A 110 12.17 9.15 -3.33
N PHE A 111 13.47 9.38 -3.35
CA PHE A 111 14.04 10.71 -3.12
C PHE A 111 14.22 11.44 -4.44
N GLN A 112 13.83 12.71 -4.46
CA GLN A 112 14.02 13.58 -5.61
C GLN A 112 14.60 14.91 -5.15
N PHE A 113 15.67 15.35 -5.80
CA PHE A 113 16.18 16.69 -5.56
C PHE A 113 15.26 17.71 -6.22
N TYR A 114 14.97 18.82 -5.53
CA TYR A 114 14.22 19.93 -6.10
C TYR A 114 14.72 21.27 -5.57
N ASP A 115 14.51 22.31 -6.38
CA ASP A 115 14.62 23.71 -5.97
C ASP A 115 13.27 24.39 -6.19
N LEU A 116 12.90 25.32 -5.31
CA LEU A 116 11.65 26.08 -5.41
C LEU A 116 11.65 27.06 -6.58
N ARG A 117 12.84 27.45 -7.04
CA ARG A 117 13.03 28.33 -8.19
C ARG A 117 12.89 27.60 -9.52
N ASP A 118 12.96 26.27 -9.52
CA ASP A 118 12.83 25.45 -10.71
C ASP A 118 11.44 24.79 -10.76
N GLU A 119 10.55 25.39 -11.55
CA GLU A 119 9.20 24.86 -11.77
C GLU A 119 9.20 23.47 -12.41
N LYS A 120 10.23 23.13 -13.19
CA LYS A 120 10.32 21.82 -13.84
C LYS A 120 10.56 20.73 -12.79
N ALA A 121 11.48 20.96 -11.85
CA ALA A 121 11.73 20.03 -10.75
C ALA A 121 10.48 19.80 -9.88
N ILE A 122 9.69 20.85 -9.63
CA ILE A 122 8.41 20.73 -8.90
C ILE A 122 7.41 19.89 -9.69
N ARG A 123 7.27 20.17 -11.01
CA ARG A 123 6.37 19.42 -11.89
C ARG A 123 6.75 17.94 -11.95
N ASP A 124 8.04 17.64 -12.02
CA ASP A 124 8.54 16.27 -12.05
C ASP A 124 8.26 15.54 -10.72
N ALA A 125 8.33 16.23 -9.58
CA ALA A 125 8.03 15.66 -8.27
C ALA A 125 6.53 15.35 -8.07
N VAL A 126 5.63 16.08 -8.72
CA VAL A 126 4.16 15.95 -8.57
C VAL A 126 3.54 15.09 -9.68
N LYS A 127 4.26 14.80 -10.76
CA LYS A 127 3.76 14.09 -11.95
C LYS A 127 2.99 12.79 -11.66
N TYR A 128 3.33 12.08 -10.58
CA TYR A 128 2.79 10.76 -10.25
C TYR A 128 1.89 10.72 -9.00
N SER A 129 1.66 11.87 -8.34
CA SER A 129 0.79 11.95 -7.14
C SER A 129 -0.64 12.34 -7.48
#